data_AF-A0A3D2X7M7-F1
#
_entry.id   AF-A0A3D2X7M7-F1
#
_cell.length_a   1.000
_cell.length_b   1.000
_cell.length_c   1.000
_cell.angle_alpha   90.00
_cell.angle_beta   90.00
_cell.angle_gamma   90.00
#
_symmetry.space_group_name_H-M   'P 1'
#
loop_
_entity.id
_entity.type
_entity.pdbx_description
1 polymer ?
#
loop_
_entity_poly.entity_id
_entity_poly.type
_entity_poly.pdbx_seq_one_letter_code
_entity_poly.pdbx_strand_id
1 'polypeptide(L)'
;IAISIPGMKYEIHDCIPEEMEHYWDKEALRTWNSCDWWEKLLLKSDSFKIKKIQEMACFDEAWQDWLKADNKFALGDKTMIEMDNGRYMNLISIIGTKR
;
A
#
# COMPACT_ATOMS: atom_id res chain seq x y z
N ILE A 1 -19.04 -2.05 -2.30
CA ILE A 1 -18.01 -1.54 -1.37
C ILE A 1 -16.71 -1.48 -2.15
N ALA A 2 -16.06 -0.33 -2.16
CA ALA A 2 -14.74 -0.13 -2.75
C ALA A 2 -13.83 0.47 -1.67
N ILE A 3 -12.64 -0.09 -1.54
CA ILE A 3 -11.65 0.27 -0.52
C ILE A 3 -10.34 0.56 -1.25
N SER A 4 -9.67 1.64 -0.86
CA SER A 4 -8.34 2.03 -1.31
C SER A 4 -7.46 2.18 -0.09
N ILE A 5 -6.36 1.46 -0.04
CA ILE A 5 -5.45 1.44 1.12
C ILE A 5 -3.99 1.40 0.68
N PRO A 6 -3.07 1.96 1.49
CA PRO A 6 -1.65 1.68 1.34
C PRO A 6 -1.37 0.19 1.52
N GLY A 7 -0.39 -0.32 0.80
CA GLY A 7 0.01 -1.71 0.89
C GLY A 7 1.40 -1.93 0.33
N MET A 8 1.72 -3.20 0.14
CA MET A 8 3.00 -3.65 -0.40
C MET A 8 2.79 -4.46 -1.67
N LYS A 9 3.81 -4.52 -2.52
CA LYS A 9 3.85 -5.41 -3.68
C LYS A 9 3.93 -6.88 -3.28
N TYR A 10 4.59 -7.16 -2.15
CA TYR A 10 4.70 -8.48 -1.54
C TYR A 10 4.82 -8.34 -0.02
N GLU A 11 4.69 -9.44 0.71
CA GLU A 11 4.73 -9.38 2.17
C GLU A 11 6.15 -9.13 2.69
N ILE A 12 6.32 -8.11 3.52
CA ILE A 12 7.64 -7.65 3.97
C ILE A 12 7.88 -7.79 5.48
N HIS A 13 6.88 -8.12 6.29
CA HIS A 13 7.00 -8.08 7.75
C HIS A 13 8.07 -9.05 8.31
N ASP A 14 8.37 -10.12 7.57
CA ASP A 14 9.43 -11.07 7.91
C ASP A 14 10.82 -10.61 7.42
N CYS A 15 10.88 -9.63 6.51
CA CYS A 15 12.10 -9.16 5.88
C CYS A 15 11.97 -7.69 5.43
N ILE A 16 12.10 -6.77 6.39
CA ILE A 16 12.08 -5.33 6.11
C ILE A 16 13.45 -4.93 5.53
N PRO A 17 13.51 -4.30 4.34
CA PRO A 17 14.75 -3.79 3.77
C PRO A 17 15.37 -2.72 4.67
N GLU A 18 16.66 -2.87 5.01
CA GLU A 18 17.39 -1.92 5.88
C GLU A 18 17.33 -0.47 5.35
N GLU A 19 17.41 -0.31 4.03
CA GLU A 19 17.35 0.99 3.34
C GLU A 19 15.97 1.69 3.42
N MET A 20 14.93 0.96 3.82
CA MET A 20 13.58 1.50 4.00
C MET A 20 13.17 1.60 5.47
N GLU A 21 13.91 0.99 6.40
CA GLU A 21 13.55 0.88 7.82
C GLU A 21 13.34 2.25 8.48
N HIS A 22 14.14 3.26 8.12
CA HIS A 22 14.04 4.61 8.68
C HIS A 22 12.93 5.46 8.05
N TYR A 23 12.39 5.05 6.90
CA TYR A 23 11.32 5.78 6.22
C TYR A 23 9.93 5.36 6.68
N TRP A 24 9.74 4.09 7.03
CA TRP A 24 8.44 3.56 7.37
C TRP A 24 8.19 3.58 8.87
N ASP A 25 7.16 4.32 9.29
CA ASP A 25 6.68 4.25 10.66
C ASP A 25 6.22 2.82 11.00
N LYS A 26 6.67 2.29 12.15
CA LYS A 26 6.43 0.89 12.53
C LYS A 26 4.95 0.58 12.72
N GLU A 27 4.16 1.53 13.23
CA GLU A 27 2.73 1.32 13.42
C GLU A 27 1.98 1.37 12.08
N ALA A 28 2.36 2.27 11.17
CA ALA A 28 1.84 2.29 9.81
C ALA A 28 2.18 0.98 9.06
N LEU A 29 3.43 0.52 9.16
CA LEU A 29 3.93 -0.67 8.48
C LEU A 29 3.15 -1.93 8.83
N ARG A 30 2.67 -2.05 10.08
CA ARG A 30 1.82 -3.17 10.51
C ARG A 30 0.50 -3.28 9.75
N THR A 31 0.07 -2.20 9.10
CA THR A 31 -1.17 -2.16 8.31
C THR A 31 -0.94 -2.39 6.82
N TRP A 32 0.30 -2.20 6.34
CA TRP A 32 0.65 -2.31 4.93
C TRP A 32 0.97 -3.76 4.57
N ASN A 33 0.02 -4.41 3.89
CA ASN A 33 0.13 -5.81 3.50
C ASN A 33 -0.04 -5.95 1.98
N SER A 34 0.31 -7.10 1.43
CA SER A 34 0.16 -7.41 0.00
C SER A 34 -1.27 -7.76 -0.42
N CYS A 35 -1.54 -7.76 -1.72
CA CYS A 35 -2.83 -8.22 -2.28
C CYS A 35 -3.16 -9.65 -1.82
N ASP A 36 -2.19 -10.55 -1.85
CA ASP A 36 -2.33 -11.96 -1.44
C ASP A 36 -2.71 -12.09 0.02
N TRP A 37 -2.12 -11.26 0.88
CA TRP A 37 -2.46 -11.22 2.29
C TRP A 37 -3.91 -10.76 2.51
N TRP A 38 -4.32 -9.69 1.83
CA TRP A 38 -5.70 -9.18 1.90
C TRP A 38 -6.71 -10.19 1.39
N GLU A 39 -6.40 -10.91 0.31
CA GLU A 39 -7.24 -11.98 -0.20
C GLU A 39 -7.41 -13.10 0.84
N LYS A 40 -6.30 -13.61 1.41
CA LYS A 40 -6.33 -14.65 2.45
C LYS A 40 -7.10 -14.21 3.70
N LEU A 41 -7.01 -12.93 4.09
CA LEU A 41 -7.77 -12.40 5.22
C LEU A 41 -9.27 -12.35 4.90
N LEU A 42 -9.64 -11.73 3.79
CA LEU A 42 -11.05 -11.47 3.45
C LEU A 42 -11.79 -12.73 3.01
N LEU A 43 -11.09 -13.75 2.51
CA LEU A 43 -11.69 -15.07 2.24
C LEU A 43 -12.26 -15.75 3.49
N LYS A 44 -11.74 -15.42 4.68
CA LYS A 44 -12.24 -15.93 5.97
C LYS A 44 -13.47 -15.17 6.48
N SER A 45 -13.89 -14.11 5.79
CA SER A 45 -15.03 -13.29 6.20
C SER A 45 -16.36 -13.87 5.71
N ASP A 46 -17.30 -14.09 6.63
CA ASP A 46 -18.68 -14.46 6.30
C ASP A 46 -19.54 -13.27 5.87
N SER A 47 -19.08 -12.04 6.11
CA SER A 47 -19.86 -10.81 5.85
C SER A 47 -19.43 -10.07 4.60
N PHE A 48 -18.28 -10.42 4.02
CA PHE A 48 -17.73 -9.79 2.82
C PHE A 48 -17.55 -10.81 1.70
N LYS A 49 -17.87 -10.39 0.47
CA LYS A 49 -17.59 -11.15 -0.74
C LYS A 49 -16.66 -10.35 -1.63
N ILE A 50 -15.46 -10.88 -1.84
CA ILE A 50 -14.46 -10.30 -2.73
C ILE A 50 -14.96 -10.40 -4.16
N LYS A 51 -14.86 -9.29 -4.91
CA LYS A 51 -15.03 -9.25 -6.37
C LYS A 51 -13.70 -9.06 -7.08
N LYS A 52 -12.82 -8.22 -6.53
CA LYS A 52 -11.49 -7.93 -7.09
C LYS A 52 -10.56 -7.39 -6.01
N ILE A 53 -9.31 -7.82 -6.02
CA ILE A 53 -8.19 -7.22 -5.28
C ILE A 53 -7.05 -7.04 -6.28
N GLN A 54 -6.43 -5.85 -6.31
CA GLN A 54 -5.37 -5.54 -7.27
C GLN A 54 -4.53 -4.35 -6.80
N GLU A 55 -3.32 -4.25 -7.35
CA GLU A 55 -2.53 -3.02 -7.33
C GLU A 55 -3.26 -1.92 -8.12
N MET A 56 -3.17 -0.69 -7.64
CA MET A 56 -3.76 0.47 -8.32
C MET A 56 -2.82 0.97 -9.41
N ALA A 57 -3.32 1.05 -10.65
CA ALA A 57 -2.55 1.53 -11.79
C ALA A 57 -2.12 3.01 -11.67
N CYS A 58 -2.79 3.79 -10.81
CA CYS A 58 -2.47 5.19 -10.57
C CYS A 58 -1.43 5.40 -9.46
N PHE A 59 -0.72 4.37 -9.01
CA PHE A 59 0.29 4.51 -7.96
C PHE A 59 1.33 5.59 -8.32
N ASP A 60 1.93 5.47 -9.50
CA ASP A 60 2.97 6.40 -9.95
C ASP A 60 2.41 7.81 -10.17
N GLU A 61 1.23 7.93 -10.80
CA GLU A 61 0.56 9.21 -11.04
C GLU A 61 0.20 9.92 -9.72
N ALA A 62 -0.36 9.19 -8.75
CA ALA A 62 -0.74 9.73 -7.46
C ALA A 62 0.47 10.22 -6.66
N TRP A 63 1.59 9.48 -6.68
CA TRP A 63 2.83 9.93 -6.05
C TRP A 63 3.45 11.11 -6.78
N GLN A 64 3.44 11.12 -8.11
CA GLN A 64 3.93 12.26 -8.88
C GLN A 64 3.15 13.54 -8.56
N ASP A 65 1.83 13.46 -8.44
CA ASP A 65 0.99 14.60 -8.11
C ASP A 65 1.18 15.03 -6.65
N TRP A 66 1.32 14.08 -5.72
CA TRP A 66 1.67 14.37 -4.32
C TRP A 66 3.01 15.10 -4.19
N LEU A 67 4.06 14.62 -4.88
CA LEU A 67 5.40 15.21 -4.84
C LEU A 67 5.50 16.57 -5.53
N LYS A 68 4.56 16.90 -6.44
CA LYS A 68 4.44 18.24 -7.04
C LYS A 68 3.67 19.22 -6.15
N ALA A 69 2.94 18.75 -5.15
CA ALA A 69 2.21 19.63 -4.25
C ALA A 69 3.19 20.44 -3.40
N ASP A 70 2.91 21.72 -3.19
CA ASP A 70 3.64 22.57 -2.24
C ASP A 70 3.24 22.22 -0.80
N ASN A 71 3.60 21.01 -0.38
CA ASN A 71 3.28 20.45 0.92
C ASN A 71 4.56 19.99 1.62
N LYS A 72 4.79 20.49 2.84
CA LYS A 72 5.95 20.13 3.66
C LYS A 72 6.10 18.62 3.92
N PHE A 73 5.00 17.88 3.91
CA PHE A 73 5.01 16.42 4.08
C PHE A 73 5.49 15.73 2.80
N ALA A 74 5.06 16.20 1.64
CA ALA A 74 5.51 15.67 0.34
C ALA A 74 7.04 15.82 0.13
N LEU A 75 7.63 16.89 0.66
CA LEU A 75 9.09 17.07 0.65
C LEU A 75 9.83 15.98 1.43
N GLY A 76 9.25 15.52 2.56
CA GLY A 76 9.82 14.43 3.36
C GLY A 76 9.70 13.07 2.65
N ASP A 77 8.57 12.85 1.97
CA ASP A 77 8.29 11.59 1.28
C ASP A 77 9.13 11.41 0.01
N LYS A 78 9.64 12.50 -0.58
CA LYS A 78 10.42 12.45 -1.82
C LYS A 78 11.58 11.45 -1.74
N THR A 79 12.38 11.54 -0.68
CA THR A 79 13.55 10.66 -0.50
C THR A 79 13.15 9.19 -0.28
N MET A 80 12.01 8.95 0.39
CA MET A 80 11.46 7.61 0.56
C MET A 80 11.02 7.02 -0.77
N ILE A 81 10.29 7.78 -1.60
CA ILE A 81 9.77 7.30 -2.90
C ILE A 81 10.91 7.09 -3.91
N GLU A 82 11.93 7.96 -3.89
CA GLU A 82 13.15 7.76 -4.67
C GLU A 82 13.92 6.51 -4.23
N MET A 83 14.00 6.24 -2.92
CA MET A 83 14.63 5.02 -2.40
C MET A 83 13.81 3.78 -2.73
N ASP A 84 12.49 3.80 -2.55
CA ASP A 84 11.60 2.70 -2.89
C ASP A 84 11.74 2.33 -4.38
N ASN A 85 11.72 3.33 -5.26
CA ASN A 85 11.84 3.18 -6.71
C ASN A 85 10.86 2.13 -7.29
N GLY A 86 9.66 2.04 -6.71
CA GLY A 86 8.61 1.10 -7.11
C GLY A 86 8.89 -0.35 -6.72
N ARG A 87 9.81 -0.62 -5.79
CA ARG A 87 10.20 -1.99 -5.42
C ARG A 87 9.30 -2.59 -4.34
N TYR A 88 8.84 -1.81 -3.37
CA TYR A 88 8.16 -2.33 -2.19
C TYR A 88 6.73 -1.78 -2.06
N MET A 89 6.58 -0.46 -2.11
CA MET A 89 5.33 0.22 -1.81
C MET A 89 4.27 0.04 -2.91
N ASN A 90 3.00 0.07 -2.50
CA ASN A 90 1.86 -0.04 -3.39
C ASN A 90 0.61 0.67 -2.83
N LEU A 91 -0.38 0.90 -3.70
CA LEU A 91 -1.75 1.23 -3.33
C LEU A 91 -2.65 0.08 -3.78
N ILE A 92 -3.44 -0.48 -2.87
CA ILE A 92 -4.28 -1.65 -3.12
C ILE A 92 -5.74 -1.22 -3.22
N SER A 93 -6.39 -1.69 -4.29
CA SER A 93 -7.83 -1.57 -4.47
C SER A 93 -8.51 -2.89 -4.15
N ILE A 94 -9.52 -2.84 -3.27
CA ILE A 94 -10.38 -3.97 -2.92
C ILE A 94 -11.81 -3.61 -3.27
N ILE A 95 -12.44 -4.43 -4.12
CA ILE A 95 -13.83 -4.28 -4.53
C ILE A 95 -14.58 -5.51 -4.05
N GLY A 96 -15.72 -5.29 -3.41
CA GLY A 96 -16.58 -6.36 -2.95
C GLY A 96 -17.99 -5.90 -2.58
N THR A 97 -18.76 -6.83 -2.06
CA THR A 97 -20.13 -6.59 -1.58
C THR A 97 -20.30 -7.17 -0.19
N LYS A 98 -21.16 -6.55 0.60
CA LYS A 98 -21.66 -7.17 1.82
C LYS A 98 -22.47 -8.41 1.44
N ARG A 99 -22.35 -9.49 2.22
CA ARG A 99 -23.23 -10.65 2.10
C ARG A 99 -24.60 -10.38 2.73
#